data_AF-A0AAP0IP98-F1
#
_entry.id   AF-A0AAP0IP98-F1
#
_cell.length_a   1.000
_cell.length_b   1.000
_cell.length_c   1.000
_cell.angle_alpha   90.00
_cell.angle_beta   90.00
_cell.angle_gamma   90.00
#
_symmetry.space_group_name_H-M   'P 1'
#
loop_
_entity.id
_entity.type
_entity.pdbx_description
1 polymer ?
#
loop_
_entity_poly.entity_id
_entity_poly.type
_entity_poly.pdbx_seq_one_letter_code
_entity_poly.pdbx_strand_id
1 'polypeptide(L)'
;MASSDKPEVVERDVSEKGKKEEGEDKGGFIDKVKDFIHDIGEKIEEAIGFGKPTADVTGIHIPSINLNKADIVVDVLVSNPNPVPIPLVDINYLIESDGRKLVSGLIPDAGTIHAHGSETVKIPVTLVYDDIKSTYDDIKPGSIIPYRIKVDLIVDVPIFGRLTLPLEKMGEIPIPYKPDVDLEKIHFERFNFEETVAILHLKLENKNDFDLGLNDLDFEIWLSDVSIGGADVTQSTKIAKNGITYIDVPITFRPKDFGSALWDMIRGRGTGYSIKGNVNVDTPFGAMKLPISKEGGTTQLKKNKEDGDDDEDDEIILSRSTIVKCKLGLLFEGKTAELCLLVHRIDLW
;
A
#
# COMPACT_ATOMS: atom_id res chain seq x y z
N MET A 1 -55.50 -26.40 26.17
CA MET A 1 -56.74 -26.83 25.49
C MET A 1 -57.79 -25.75 25.69
N ALA A 2 -58.50 -25.40 24.61
CA ALA A 2 -59.63 -24.46 24.50
C ALA A 2 -59.30 -22.97 24.69
N SER A 3 -59.87 -22.02 23.95
CA SER A 3 -60.64 -21.96 22.70
C SER A 3 -60.81 -20.47 22.38
N SER A 4 -60.86 -20.12 21.10
CA SER A 4 -61.14 -18.80 20.53
C SER A 4 -62.42 -18.14 21.07
N ASP A 5 -62.45 -16.80 21.10
CA ASP A 5 -63.53 -15.99 20.50
C ASP A 5 -63.14 -14.49 20.42
N LYS A 6 -63.23 -13.93 19.21
CA LYS A 6 -63.44 -12.50 18.86
C LYS A 6 -64.96 -12.35 18.58
N PRO A 7 -65.61 -11.16 18.50
CA PRO A 7 -65.08 -9.86 18.04
C PRO A 7 -65.69 -8.61 18.76
N GLU A 8 -65.28 -7.40 18.37
CA GLU A 8 -66.20 -6.30 17.98
C GLU A 8 -65.43 -5.04 17.52
N VAL A 9 -66.00 -4.37 16.53
CA VAL A 9 -65.51 -3.20 15.79
C VAL A 9 -66.33 -1.99 16.22
N VAL A 10 -65.72 -0.82 16.45
CA VAL A 10 -66.40 0.47 16.19
C VAL A 10 -65.39 1.54 15.73
N GLU A 11 -65.75 2.18 14.62
CA GLU A 11 -65.07 3.24 13.88
C GLU A 11 -65.03 4.60 14.61
N ARG A 12 -64.09 5.47 14.22
CA ARG A 12 -64.33 6.91 14.02
C ARG A 12 -63.21 7.58 13.20
N ASP A 13 -63.66 8.21 12.12
CA ASP A 13 -63.02 9.21 11.25
C ASP A 13 -62.21 10.30 11.99
N VAL A 14 -61.14 10.81 11.36
CA VAL A 14 -61.13 12.11 10.62
C VAL A 14 -59.72 12.38 10.04
N SER A 15 -59.78 13.02 8.88
CA SER A 15 -58.83 13.25 7.81
C SER A 15 -57.61 14.18 8.05
N GLU A 16 -56.56 13.86 7.27
CA GLU A 16 -55.79 14.72 6.36
C GLU A 16 -54.85 15.86 6.84
N LYS A 17 -53.61 15.71 6.33
CA LYS A 17 -52.77 16.66 5.58
C LYS A 17 -51.69 17.47 6.32
N GLY A 18 -50.45 17.08 5.99
CA GLY A 18 -49.25 17.92 5.97
C GLY A 18 -48.13 17.24 5.17
N LYS A 19 -48.16 17.41 3.83
CA LYS A 19 -47.13 16.95 2.88
C LYS A 19 -45.76 17.58 3.15
N LYS A 20 -44.69 16.82 2.96
CA LYS A 20 -43.50 17.25 2.19
C LYS A 20 -43.00 16.06 1.36
N GLU A 21 -42.99 16.29 0.04
CA GLU A 21 -42.40 15.45 -1.00
C GLU A 21 -40.88 15.72 -1.10
N GLU A 22 -40.23 14.94 -1.98
CA GLU A 22 -38.80 14.86 -2.36
C GLU A 22 -38.04 13.79 -1.56
N GLY A 23 -37.54 12.70 -2.12
CA GLY A 23 -37.35 12.28 -3.51
C GLY A 23 -36.07 11.42 -3.53
N GLU A 24 -36.14 10.20 -4.05
CA GLU A 24 -35.04 9.51 -4.76
C GLU A 24 -35.48 8.09 -5.11
N ASP A 25 -35.99 7.95 -6.33
CA ASP A 25 -35.99 6.70 -7.09
C ASP A 25 -34.55 6.17 -7.16
N LYS A 26 -34.26 5.14 -6.38
CA LYS A 26 -33.07 4.28 -6.56
C LYS A 26 -33.47 2.83 -6.78
N GLY A 27 -34.49 2.62 -7.62
CA GLY A 27 -34.64 1.37 -8.38
C GLY A 27 -33.79 1.48 -9.64
N GLY A 28 -32.46 1.42 -9.47
CA GLY A 28 -31.50 1.55 -10.56
C GLY A 28 -31.72 0.46 -11.61
N PHE A 29 -31.40 0.77 -12.87
CA PHE A 29 -31.53 -0.14 -14.01
C PHE A 29 -31.03 -1.58 -13.76
N ILE A 30 -30.16 -1.80 -12.78
CA ILE A 30 -29.61 -3.10 -12.38
C ILE A 30 -30.66 -4.00 -11.70
N ASP A 31 -31.55 -3.47 -10.86
CA ASP A 31 -32.59 -4.28 -10.22
C ASP A 31 -33.62 -4.73 -11.27
N LYS A 32 -33.98 -3.82 -12.19
CA LYS A 32 -34.82 -4.17 -13.35
C LYS A 32 -34.15 -5.18 -14.28
N VAL A 33 -32.83 -5.13 -14.47
CA VAL A 33 -32.14 -6.12 -15.31
C VAL A 33 -31.99 -7.47 -14.61
N LYS A 34 -31.76 -7.50 -13.30
CA LYS A 34 -31.80 -8.74 -12.50
C LYS A 34 -33.19 -9.38 -12.54
N ASP A 35 -34.23 -8.58 -12.34
CA ASP A 35 -35.61 -9.03 -12.39
C ASP A 35 -35.99 -9.54 -13.79
N PHE A 36 -35.58 -8.86 -14.87
CA PHE A 36 -35.83 -9.32 -16.24
C PHE A 36 -35.01 -10.57 -16.63
N ILE A 37 -33.80 -10.76 -16.09
CA ILE A 37 -33.00 -11.98 -16.31
C ILE A 37 -33.66 -13.17 -15.60
N HIS A 38 -34.21 -12.96 -14.39
CA HIS A 38 -34.98 -13.98 -13.68
C HIS A 38 -36.28 -14.34 -14.42
N ASP A 39 -37.06 -13.34 -14.85
CA ASP A 39 -38.40 -13.57 -15.44
C ASP A 39 -38.38 -14.20 -16.85
N ILE A 40 -37.29 -14.01 -17.61
CA ILE A 40 -37.08 -14.64 -18.93
C ILE A 40 -36.28 -15.94 -18.82
N GLY A 41 -35.46 -16.09 -17.76
CA GLY A 41 -34.76 -17.34 -17.43
C GLY A 41 -35.72 -18.45 -17.02
N GLU A 42 -36.63 -18.16 -16.08
CA GLU A 42 -37.62 -19.14 -15.59
C GLU A 42 -38.52 -19.69 -16.70
N LYS A 43 -38.90 -18.86 -17.69
CA LYS A 43 -39.81 -19.28 -18.78
C LYS A 43 -39.18 -20.19 -19.83
N ILE A 44 -37.85 -20.32 -19.87
CA ILE A 44 -37.15 -21.21 -20.81
C ILE A 44 -36.55 -22.42 -20.07
N GLU A 45 -36.31 -22.31 -18.76
CA GLU A 45 -35.83 -23.41 -17.89
C GLU A 45 -36.84 -24.56 -17.75
N GLU A 46 -38.14 -24.33 -17.88
CA GLU A 46 -39.16 -25.38 -17.69
C GLU A 46 -39.27 -26.39 -18.84
N ALA A 47 -38.68 -26.15 -20.02
CA ALA A 47 -38.94 -26.99 -21.19
C ALA A 47 -37.76 -27.89 -21.62
N ILE A 48 -36.52 -27.55 -21.26
CA ILE A 48 -35.32 -28.29 -21.69
C ILE A 48 -34.27 -28.11 -20.58
N GLY A 49 -33.63 -29.20 -20.13
CA GLY A 49 -32.64 -29.20 -19.03
C GLY A 49 -31.31 -28.49 -19.33
N PHE A 50 -31.35 -27.38 -20.07
CA PHE A 50 -30.24 -26.49 -20.32
C PHE A 50 -30.51 -25.13 -19.65
N GLY A 51 -29.70 -24.78 -18.65
CA GLY A 51 -29.73 -23.50 -17.94
C GLY A 51 -28.57 -22.58 -18.34
N LYS A 52 -28.70 -21.29 -18.00
CA LYS A 52 -27.60 -20.34 -18.19
C LYS A 52 -26.48 -20.62 -17.18
N PRO A 53 -25.20 -20.67 -17.58
CA PRO A 53 -24.10 -20.77 -16.64
C PRO A 53 -24.08 -19.53 -15.73
N THR A 54 -23.66 -19.73 -14.49
CA THR A 54 -23.52 -18.66 -13.51
C THR A 54 -22.07 -18.52 -13.10
N ALA A 55 -21.64 -17.31 -12.75
CA ALA A 55 -20.31 -17.06 -12.25
C ALA A 55 -20.37 -16.10 -11.06
N ASP A 56 -19.49 -16.31 -10.09
CA ASP A 56 -19.38 -15.45 -8.91
C ASP A 56 -17.91 -15.30 -8.47
N VAL A 57 -17.55 -14.12 -7.97
CA VAL A 57 -16.21 -13.85 -7.44
C VAL A 57 -16.15 -14.35 -5.99
N THR A 58 -15.56 -15.53 -5.82
CA THR A 58 -15.45 -16.20 -4.52
C THR A 58 -14.38 -15.60 -3.61
N GLY A 59 -13.30 -15.06 -4.18
CA GLY A 59 -12.17 -14.56 -3.40
C GLY A 59 -11.23 -13.68 -4.22
N ILE A 60 -10.52 -12.81 -3.51
CA ILE A 60 -9.40 -12.05 -4.04
C ILE A 60 -8.21 -12.30 -3.11
N HIS A 61 -7.12 -12.77 -3.70
CA HIS A 61 -5.88 -13.07 -2.99
C HIS A 61 -4.77 -12.16 -3.50
N ILE A 62 -3.85 -11.77 -2.63
CA ILE A 62 -2.66 -11.00 -2.98
C ILE A 62 -1.45 -11.87 -2.66
N PRO A 63 -0.98 -12.72 -3.60
CA PRO A 63 0.16 -13.59 -3.35
C PRO A 63 1.45 -12.83 -3.04
N SER A 64 1.65 -11.66 -3.66
CA SER A 64 2.84 -10.84 -3.42
C SER A 64 2.56 -9.36 -3.58
N ILE A 65 3.18 -8.54 -2.73
CA ILE A 65 3.10 -7.09 -2.77
C ILE A 65 4.45 -6.50 -2.34
N ASN A 66 4.93 -5.51 -3.10
CA ASN A 66 6.19 -4.81 -2.84
C ASN A 66 6.09 -3.34 -3.28
N LEU A 67 7.22 -2.60 -3.37
CA LEU A 67 7.20 -1.18 -3.78
C LEU A 67 6.97 -0.96 -5.29
N ASN A 68 7.18 -1.99 -6.11
CA ASN A 68 7.13 -1.90 -7.58
C ASN A 68 5.81 -2.44 -8.15
N LYS A 69 5.30 -3.54 -7.58
CA LYS A 69 4.07 -4.19 -8.05
C LYS A 69 3.31 -4.90 -6.95
N ALA A 70 2.03 -5.14 -7.22
CA ALA A 70 1.21 -6.13 -6.52
C ALA A 70 0.72 -7.18 -7.51
N ASP A 71 0.91 -8.45 -7.16
CA ASP A 71 0.30 -9.57 -7.86
C ASP A 71 -0.98 -9.95 -7.12
N ILE A 72 -2.08 -10.04 -7.86
CA ILE A 72 -3.43 -10.34 -7.38
C ILE A 72 -3.94 -11.57 -8.13
N VAL A 73 -4.65 -12.44 -7.44
CA VAL A 73 -5.37 -13.56 -8.05
C VAL A 73 -6.84 -13.44 -7.66
N VAL A 74 -7.70 -13.31 -8.66
CA VAL A 74 -9.16 -13.29 -8.48
C VAL A 74 -9.68 -14.70 -8.75
N ASP A 75 -10.31 -15.31 -7.75
CA ASP A 75 -10.89 -16.64 -7.84
C ASP A 75 -12.38 -16.52 -8.20
N VAL A 76 -12.71 -16.94 -9.42
CA VAL A 76 -14.06 -16.89 -9.97
C VAL A 76 -14.64 -18.29 -10.08
N LEU A 77 -15.70 -18.58 -9.32
CA LEU A 77 -16.40 -19.85 -9.42
C LEU A 77 -17.41 -19.76 -10.55
N VAL A 78 -17.25 -20.61 -11.55
CA VAL A 78 -18.20 -20.75 -12.66
C VAL A 78 -18.93 -22.08 -12.51
N SER A 79 -20.25 -22.03 -12.57
CA SER A 79 -21.13 -23.19 -12.44
C SER A 79 -21.84 -23.47 -13.75
N ASN A 80 -21.72 -24.71 -14.21
CA ASN A 80 -22.37 -25.19 -15.43
C ASN A 80 -23.55 -26.11 -15.06
N PRO A 81 -24.81 -25.63 -15.15
CA PRO A 81 -25.97 -26.48 -14.92
C PRO A 81 -26.24 -27.48 -16.06
N ASN A 82 -25.56 -27.35 -17.20
CA ASN A 82 -25.86 -28.12 -18.40
C ASN A 82 -25.20 -29.52 -18.38
N PRO A 83 -25.84 -30.51 -19.02
CA PRO A 83 -25.30 -31.88 -19.14
C PRO A 83 -24.13 -32.00 -20.13
N VAL A 84 -23.68 -30.88 -20.70
CA VAL A 84 -22.58 -30.80 -21.67
C VAL A 84 -21.51 -29.82 -21.18
N PRO A 85 -20.22 -30.07 -21.47
CA PRO A 85 -19.16 -29.12 -21.14
C PRO A 85 -19.31 -27.79 -21.88
N ILE A 86 -18.93 -26.70 -21.24
CA ILE A 86 -18.96 -25.33 -21.80
C ILE A 86 -17.51 -24.82 -21.93
N PRO A 87 -17.02 -24.57 -23.15
CA PRO A 87 -15.74 -23.90 -23.35
C PRO A 87 -15.76 -22.46 -22.80
N LEU A 88 -14.72 -22.10 -22.05
CA LEU A 88 -14.45 -20.72 -21.64
C LEU A 88 -13.51 -20.11 -22.67
N VAL A 89 -14.09 -19.33 -23.59
CA VAL A 89 -13.40 -18.84 -24.79
C VAL A 89 -12.42 -17.74 -24.43
N ASP A 90 -12.89 -16.69 -23.78
CA ASP A 90 -12.10 -15.50 -23.48
C ASP A 90 -12.46 -14.96 -22.10
N ILE A 91 -11.49 -14.40 -21.40
CA ILE A 91 -11.70 -13.60 -20.19
C ILE A 91 -11.16 -12.21 -20.45
N ASN A 92 -12.05 -11.22 -20.52
CA ASN A 92 -11.64 -9.82 -20.48
C ASN A 92 -11.66 -9.35 -19.04
N TYR A 93 -10.64 -8.62 -18.62
CA TYR A 93 -10.65 -7.98 -17.31
C TYR A 93 -10.17 -6.53 -17.39
N LEU A 94 -10.74 -5.71 -16.52
CA LEU A 94 -10.45 -4.30 -16.39
C LEU A 94 -10.44 -3.96 -14.90
N ILE A 95 -9.32 -3.43 -14.41
CA ILE A 95 -9.23 -2.82 -13.10
C ILE A 95 -9.26 -1.32 -13.27
N GLU A 96 -10.22 -0.68 -12.62
CA GLU A 96 -10.35 0.77 -12.59
C GLU A 96 -10.39 1.30 -11.15
N SER A 97 -9.96 2.55 -10.97
CA SER A 97 -10.02 3.28 -9.71
C SER A 97 -10.58 4.67 -9.99
N ASP A 98 -11.70 5.04 -9.37
CA ASP A 98 -12.39 6.32 -9.60
C ASP A 98 -12.62 6.63 -11.10
N GLY A 99 -13.02 5.60 -11.87
CA GLY A 99 -13.28 5.70 -13.31
C GLY A 99 -12.02 5.69 -14.19
N ARG A 100 -10.83 5.55 -13.60
CA ARG A 100 -9.54 5.49 -14.30
C ARG A 100 -9.12 4.06 -14.52
N LYS A 101 -8.77 3.74 -15.75
CA LYS A 101 -8.27 2.43 -16.13
C LYS A 101 -6.83 2.26 -15.61
N LEU A 102 -6.66 1.38 -14.62
CA LEU A 102 -5.34 1.03 -14.09
C LEU A 102 -4.69 -0.07 -14.93
N VAL A 103 -5.42 -1.17 -15.15
CA VAL A 103 -4.92 -2.34 -15.89
C VAL A 103 -6.08 -2.97 -16.67
N SER A 104 -5.79 -3.54 -17.84
CA SER A 104 -6.71 -4.45 -18.52
C SER A 104 -5.94 -5.56 -19.22
N GLY A 105 -6.60 -6.69 -19.43
CA GLY A 105 -6.07 -7.75 -20.27
C GLY A 105 -7.15 -8.66 -20.82
N LEU A 106 -6.70 -9.55 -21.70
CA LEU A 106 -7.48 -10.61 -22.32
C LEU A 106 -6.73 -11.93 -22.08
N ILE A 107 -7.42 -12.92 -21.55
CA ILE A 107 -6.92 -14.30 -21.44
C ILE A 107 -7.72 -15.14 -22.44
N PRO A 108 -7.11 -15.51 -23.59
CA PRO A 108 -7.75 -16.40 -24.55
C PRO A 108 -7.68 -17.86 -24.08
N ASP A 109 -8.65 -18.66 -24.53
CA ASP A 109 -8.75 -20.10 -24.33
C ASP A 109 -8.59 -20.51 -22.85
N ALA A 110 -9.39 -19.92 -21.97
CA ALA A 110 -9.26 -20.08 -20.53
C ALA A 110 -9.80 -21.41 -19.97
N GLY A 111 -10.09 -22.39 -20.82
CA GLY A 111 -10.37 -23.78 -20.45
C GLY A 111 -11.77 -24.26 -20.82
N THR A 112 -12.24 -25.28 -20.10
CA THR A 112 -13.57 -25.88 -20.34
C THR A 112 -14.19 -26.29 -19.02
N ILE A 113 -15.41 -25.81 -18.76
CA ILE A 113 -16.17 -26.11 -17.57
C ILE A 113 -16.93 -27.41 -17.81
N HIS A 114 -16.73 -28.38 -16.93
CA HIS A 114 -17.32 -29.71 -17.04
C HIS A 114 -18.85 -29.69 -16.94
N ALA A 115 -19.51 -30.70 -17.51
CA ALA A 115 -20.95 -30.90 -17.42
C ALA A 115 -21.40 -31.07 -15.96
N HIS A 116 -22.48 -30.39 -15.56
CA HIS A 116 -22.97 -30.36 -14.17
C HIS A 116 -21.88 -30.04 -13.13
N GLY A 117 -20.82 -29.34 -13.54
CA GLY A 117 -19.65 -29.05 -12.73
C GLY A 117 -19.58 -27.59 -12.29
N SER A 118 -18.86 -27.36 -11.20
CA SER A 118 -18.39 -26.03 -10.81
C SER A 118 -16.86 -26.02 -10.83
N GLU A 119 -16.29 -24.98 -11.42
CA GLU A 119 -14.84 -24.83 -11.56
C GLU A 119 -14.41 -23.44 -11.13
N THR A 120 -13.31 -23.35 -10.38
CA THR A 120 -12.74 -22.07 -9.95
C THR A 120 -11.66 -21.64 -10.93
N VAL A 121 -11.97 -20.62 -11.71
CA VAL A 121 -11.05 -19.99 -12.65
C VAL A 121 -10.22 -18.94 -11.90
N LYS A 122 -8.90 -19.06 -11.99
CA LYS A 122 -7.95 -18.13 -11.35
C LYS A 122 -7.50 -17.10 -12.37
N ILE A 123 -7.81 -15.83 -12.13
CA ILE A 123 -7.43 -14.73 -13.01
C ILE A 123 -6.26 -13.99 -12.36
N PRO A 124 -5.02 -14.17 -12.85
CA PRO A 124 -3.87 -13.44 -12.35
C PRO A 124 -3.87 -12.00 -12.91
N VAL A 125 -3.71 -11.03 -12.02
CA VAL A 125 -3.57 -9.63 -12.40
C VAL A 125 -2.36 -9.03 -11.70
N THR A 126 -1.47 -8.40 -12.47
CA THR A 126 -0.32 -7.67 -11.93
C THR A 126 -0.56 -6.18 -12.08
N LEU A 127 -0.51 -5.46 -10.96
CA LEU A 127 -0.54 -4.00 -10.93
C LEU A 127 0.89 -3.48 -10.77
N VAL A 128 1.35 -2.73 -11.75
CA VAL A 128 2.66 -2.06 -11.72
C VAL A 128 2.46 -0.64 -11.22
N TYR A 129 3.05 -0.33 -10.05
CA TYR A 129 2.79 0.95 -9.40
C TYR A 129 3.40 2.15 -10.13
N ASP A 130 4.49 1.94 -10.86
CA ASP A 130 5.15 3.02 -11.59
C ASP A 130 4.31 3.49 -12.79
N ASP A 131 3.58 2.58 -13.44
CA ASP A 131 2.63 2.91 -14.51
C ASP A 131 1.46 3.74 -13.97
N ILE A 132 0.97 3.39 -12.78
CA ILE A 132 -0.13 4.10 -12.11
C ILE A 132 0.31 5.52 -11.71
N LYS A 133 1.46 5.64 -11.03
CA LYS A 133 2.01 6.94 -10.57
C LYS A 133 2.36 7.87 -11.73
N SER A 134 2.88 7.33 -12.84
CA SER A 134 3.25 8.13 -14.01
C SER A 134 2.03 8.57 -14.82
N THR A 135 0.93 7.82 -14.75
CA THR A 135 -0.32 8.16 -15.45
C THR A 135 -1.20 9.12 -14.63
N TYR A 136 -1.16 9.02 -13.29
CA TYR A 136 -2.08 9.74 -12.39
C TYR A 136 -1.33 10.44 -11.24
N ASP A 137 -1.15 11.77 -11.36
CA ASP A 137 -0.38 12.58 -10.40
C ASP A 137 -0.99 12.68 -8.99
N ASP A 138 -2.29 12.45 -8.87
CA ASP A 138 -3.01 12.53 -7.61
C ASP A 138 -2.95 11.24 -6.79
N ILE A 139 -2.53 10.13 -7.41
CA ILE A 139 -2.28 8.86 -6.74
C ILE A 139 -0.90 8.92 -6.10
N LYS A 140 -0.88 9.16 -4.78
CA LYS A 140 0.36 9.29 -4.02
C LYS A 140 0.84 7.94 -3.49
N PRO A 141 2.16 7.70 -3.48
CA PRO A 141 2.74 6.61 -2.71
C PRO A 141 2.37 6.76 -1.23
N GLY A 142 2.04 5.64 -0.59
CA GLY A 142 1.60 5.56 0.80
C GLY A 142 0.09 5.50 0.97
N SER A 143 -0.68 5.86 -0.06
CA SER A 143 -2.14 5.91 -0.01
C SER A 143 -2.78 4.54 -0.27
N ILE A 144 -4.03 4.41 0.20
CA ILE A 144 -4.93 3.30 -0.15
C ILE A 144 -5.92 3.83 -1.18
N ILE A 145 -6.01 3.17 -2.34
CA ILE A 145 -6.94 3.57 -3.40
C ILE A 145 -8.08 2.56 -3.52
N PRO A 146 -9.33 3.01 -3.74
CA PRO A 146 -10.43 2.11 -4.07
C PRO A 146 -10.22 1.58 -5.49
N TYR A 147 -10.55 0.32 -5.73
CA TYR A 147 -10.55 -0.27 -7.06
C TYR A 147 -11.89 -0.96 -7.33
N ARG A 148 -12.16 -1.14 -8.62
CA ARG A 148 -13.26 -1.91 -9.17
C ARG A 148 -12.70 -2.83 -10.25
N ILE A 149 -12.83 -4.12 -10.03
CA ILE A 149 -12.48 -5.15 -11.00
C ILE A 149 -13.75 -5.49 -11.76
N LYS A 150 -13.69 -5.37 -13.08
CA LYS A 150 -14.69 -5.87 -14.02
C LYS A 150 -14.09 -7.07 -14.74
N VAL A 151 -14.79 -8.19 -14.77
CA VAL A 151 -14.41 -9.40 -15.49
C VAL A 151 -15.56 -9.81 -16.38
N ASP A 152 -15.32 -9.90 -17.67
CA ASP A 152 -16.27 -10.43 -18.64
C ASP A 152 -15.80 -11.83 -19.04
N LEU A 153 -16.47 -12.86 -18.52
CA LEU A 153 -16.26 -14.24 -18.93
C LEU A 153 -17.07 -14.53 -20.19
N ILE A 154 -16.39 -14.89 -21.28
CA ILE A 154 -17.02 -15.24 -22.54
C ILE A 154 -17.05 -16.76 -22.66
N VAL A 155 -18.24 -17.33 -22.54
CA VAL A 155 -18.49 -18.77 -22.60
C VAL A 155 -19.25 -19.13 -23.87
N ASP A 156 -18.96 -20.29 -24.46
CA ASP A 156 -19.72 -20.80 -25.62
C ASP A 156 -20.67 -21.90 -25.18
N VAL A 157 -21.93 -21.55 -24.96
CA VAL A 157 -22.93 -22.48 -24.44
C VAL A 157 -23.65 -23.14 -25.61
N PRO A 158 -23.71 -24.48 -25.68
CA PRO A 158 -24.49 -25.15 -26.71
C PRO A 158 -25.94 -24.64 -26.71
N ILE A 159 -26.51 -24.45 -27.91
CA ILE A 159 -27.86 -23.88 -28.14
C ILE A 159 -27.95 -22.35 -27.94
N PHE A 160 -27.33 -21.80 -26.89
CA PHE A 160 -27.37 -20.35 -26.61
C PHE A 160 -26.27 -19.54 -27.32
N GLY A 161 -25.21 -20.20 -27.81
CA GLY A 161 -24.06 -19.58 -28.43
C GLY A 161 -23.16 -18.85 -27.43
N ARG A 162 -22.41 -17.87 -27.92
CA ARG A 162 -21.50 -17.07 -27.10
C ARG A 162 -22.27 -16.16 -26.16
N LEU A 163 -22.03 -16.35 -24.87
CA LEU A 163 -22.62 -15.57 -23.79
C LEU A 163 -21.52 -14.90 -22.98
N THR A 164 -21.74 -13.65 -22.61
CA THR A 164 -20.84 -12.89 -21.74
C THR A 164 -21.45 -12.81 -20.34
N LEU A 165 -20.71 -13.27 -19.34
CA LEU A 165 -21.06 -13.16 -17.92
C LEU A 165 -20.23 -12.02 -17.31
N PRO A 166 -20.79 -10.81 -17.18
CA PRO A 166 -20.10 -9.69 -16.55
C PRO A 166 -20.12 -9.85 -15.04
N LEU A 167 -18.95 -9.70 -14.42
CA LEU A 167 -18.72 -9.75 -12.99
C LEU A 167 -18.08 -8.46 -12.55
N GLU A 168 -18.50 -7.95 -11.40
CA GLU A 168 -17.94 -6.73 -10.82
C GLU A 168 -17.68 -6.92 -9.34
N LYS A 169 -16.48 -6.51 -8.89
CA LYS A 169 -16.13 -6.49 -7.47
C LYS A 169 -15.37 -5.21 -7.14
N MET A 170 -15.73 -4.57 -6.04
CA MET A 170 -15.00 -3.43 -5.50
C MET A 170 -14.13 -3.86 -4.33
N GLY A 171 -13.03 -3.15 -4.12
CA GLY A 171 -12.12 -3.35 -3.00
C GLY A 171 -11.16 -2.18 -2.84
N GLU A 172 -10.15 -2.36 -2.00
CA GLU A 172 -9.13 -1.36 -1.72
C GLU A 172 -7.74 -1.98 -1.91
N ILE A 173 -6.82 -1.21 -2.51
CA ILE A 173 -5.43 -1.63 -2.71
C ILE A 173 -4.46 -0.57 -2.19
N PRO A 174 -3.48 -0.93 -1.36
CA PRO A 174 -2.43 -0.02 -0.95
C PRO A 174 -1.43 0.20 -2.10
N ILE A 175 -0.84 1.39 -2.11
CA ILE A 175 0.37 1.70 -2.88
C ILE A 175 1.49 1.92 -1.88
N PRO A 176 2.27 0.89 -1.56
CA PRO A 176 3.26 0.98 -0.50
C PRO A 176 4.31 2.06 -0.77
N TYR A 177 4.69 2.77 0.28
CA TYR A 177 5.80 3.70 0.30
C TYR A 177 6.84 3.23 1.34
N LYS A 178 8.11 3.44 1.02
CA LYS A 178 9.20 3.09 1.93
C LYS A 178 9.13 3.95 3.20
N PRO A 179 9.34 3.38 4.39
CA PRO A 179 9.44 4.19 5.59
C PRO A 179 10.68 5.09 5.51
N ASP A 180 10.56 6.29 6.07
CA ASP A 180 11.69 7.21 6.16
C ASP A 180 12.46 6.91 7.44
N VAL A 181 13.77 6.73 7.32
CA VAL A 181 14.69 6.52 8.44
C VAL A 181 15.51 7.79 8.70
N ASP A 182 15.70 8.11 9.97
CA ASP A 182 16.60 9.17 10.42
C ASP A 182 17.36 8.72 11.66
N LEU A 183 18.55 9.27 11.86
CA LEU A 183 19.26 9.15 13.14
C LEU A 183 18.94 10.40 13.94
N GLU A 184 18.33 10.24 15.11
CA GLU A 184 17.95 11.38 15.96
C GLU A 184 19.12 11.73 16.90
N LYS A 185 19.69 10.71 17.54
CA LYS A 185 20.74 10.83 18.54
C LYS A 185 21.70 9.64 18.53
N ILE A 186 22.91 9.86 19.01
CA ILE A 186 23.88 8.81 19.32
C ILE A 186 24.25 8.96 20.79
N HIS A 187 24.04 7.90 21.57
CA HIS A 187 24.46 7.80 22.97
C HIS A 187 25.66 6.87 23.06
N PHE A 188 26.75 7.31 23.68
CA PHE A 188 27.97 6.51 23.83
C PHE A 188 27.99 5.87 25.22
N GLU A 189 27.71 4.56 25.31
CA GLU A 189 27.80 3.85 26.60
C GLU A 189 29.25 3.65 27.03
N ARG A 190 30.14 3.40 26.06
CA ARG A 190 31.56 3.19 26.33
C ARG A 190 32.39 3.67 25.16
N PHE A 191 33.33 4.57 25.43
CA PHE A 191 34.24 5.10 24.43
C PHE A 191 35.69 4.72 24.74
N ASN A 192 36.29 3.87 23.90
CA ASN A 192 37.73 3.59 23.95
C ASN A 192 38.28 3.27 22.55
N PHE A 193 39.60 3.38 22.38
CA PHE A 193 40.27 3.24 21.08
C PHE A 193 40.16 1.84 20.45
N GLU A 194 40.00 0.81 21.26
CA GLU A 194 39.95 -0.60 20.81
C GLU A 194 38.52 -1.07 20.53
N GLU A 195 37.53 -0.53 21.24
CA GLU A 195 36.13 -0.93 21.22
C GLU A 195 35.22 0.16 21.81
N THR A 196 34.41 0.79 20.97
CA THR A 196 33.37 1.74 21.36
C THR A 196 32.00 1.10 21.21
N VAL A 197 31.14 1.28 22.21
CA VAL A 197 29.74 0.85 22.22
C VAL A 197 28.88 2.11 22.20
N ALA A 198 28.00 2.20 21.21
CA ALA A 198 27.08 3.32 21.07
C ALA A 198 25.66 2.83 20.78
N ILE A 199 24.67 3.47 21.38
CA ILE A 199 23.26 3.29 21.08
C ILE A 199 22.84 4.34 20.07
N LEU A 200 22.40 3.90 18.90
CA LEU A 200 21.80 4.73 17.87
C LEU A 200 20.30 4.85 18.13
N HIS A 201 19.82 6.06 18.40
CA HIS A 201 18.39 6.33 18.47
C HIS A 201 17.87 6.63 17.06
N LEU A 202 17.41 5.58 16.38
CA LEU A 202 16.84 5.67 15.04
C LEU A 202 15.38 6.09 15.11
N LYS A 203 15.00 7.03 14.25
CA LYS A 203 13.63 7.46 14.02
C LYS A 203 13.14 6.82 12.73
N LEU A 204 12.09 6.00 12.82
CA LEU A 204 11.34 5.50 11.67
C LEU A 204 10.00 6.24 11.56
N GLU A 205 9.76 6.81 10.39
CA GLU A 205 8.51 7.52 10.05
C GLU A 205 7.76 6.73 8.98
N ASN A 206 6.55 6.29 9.33
CA ASN A 206 5.64 5.63 8.42
C ASN A 206 4.78 6.68 7.73
N LYS A 207 4.92 6.87 6.42
CA LYS A 207 4.08 7.77 5.60
C LYS A 207 2.96 7.05 4.86
N ASN A 208 2.71 5.79 5.21
CA ASN A 208 1.61 5.03 4.66
C ASN A 208 0.33 5.30 5.47
N ASP A 209 -0.81 5.25 4.79
CA ASP A 209 -2.16 5.35 5.38
C ASP A 209 -2.62 4.05 6.07
N PHE A 210 -1.72 3.08 6.18
CA PHE A 210 -1.90 1.82 6.90
C PHE A 210 -0.76 1.60 7.91
N ASP A 211 -1.05 0.76 8.90
CA ASP A 211 -0.09 0.40 9.94
C ASP A 211 0.98 -0.55 9.40
N LEU A 212 2.22 -0.40 9.89
CA LEU A 212 3.34 -1.30 9.61
C LEU A 212 3.72 -2.02 10.90
N GLY A 213 3.59 -3.34 10.96
CA GLY A 213 4.12 -4.15 12.03
C GLY A 213 5.58 -4.48 11.75
N LEU A 214 6.53 -3.71 12.30
CA LEU A 214 7.95 -4.03 12.19
C LEU A 214 8.21 -5.38 12.87
N ASN A 215 8.92 -6.26 12.19
CA ASN A 215 9.40 -7.53 12.74
C ASN A 215 10.93 -7.56 12.86
N ASP A 216 11.59 -7.03 11.82
CA ASP A 216 13.02 -7.11 11.68
C ASP A 216 13.53 -5.90 10.88
N LEU A 217 14.64 -5.34 11.35
CA LEU A 217 15.33 -4.20 10.76
C LEU A 217 16.78 -4.59 10.52
N ASP A 218 17.13 -4.73 9.24
CA ASP A 218 18.50 -4.86 8.75
C ASP A 218 18.96 -3.48 8.29
N PHE A 219 20.08 -3.00 8.80
CA PHE A 219 20.66 -1.76 8.28
C PHE A 219 22.17 -1.73 8.44
N GLU A 220 22.77 -0.89 7.61
CA GLU A 220 24.15 -0.47 7.67
C GLU A 220 24.18 1.06 7.73
N ILE A 221 25.12 1.59 8.50
CA ILE A 221 25.31 3.03 8.68
C ILE A 221 26.72 3.43 8.27
N TRP A 222 26.83 4.56 7.58
CA TRP A 222 28.07 5.15 7.11
C TRP A 222 28.24 6.54 7.71
N LEU A 223 29.45 6.85 8.16
CA LEU A 223 29.88 8.21 8.45
C LEU A 223 30.83 8.66 7.35
N SER A 224 30.43 9.69 6.59
CA SER A 224 31.02 10.05 5.30
C SER A 224 31.07 8.81 4.38
N ASP A 225 32.26 8.35 3.98
CA ASP A 225 32.44 7.19 3.10
C ASP A 225 32.84 5.92 3.85
N VAL A 226 32.81 5.93 5.19
CA VAL A 226 33.28 4.81 6.03
C VAL A 226 32.09 4.13 6.69
N SER A 227 31.91 2.82 6.41
CA SER A 227 30.88 1.99 7.07
C SER A 227 31.25 1.79 8.53
N ILE A 228 30.44 2.30 9.46
CA ILE A 228 30.71 2.18 10.90
C ILE A 228 30.15 0.89 11.51
N GLY A 229 29.29 0.20 10.77
CA GLY A 229 28.69 -1.06 11.18
C GLY A 229 27.26 -1.22 10.67
N GLY A 230 26.78 -2.45 10.77
CA GLY A 230 25.36 -2.78 10.55
C GLY A 230 24.86 -3.69 11.67
N ALA A 231 23.54 -3.73 11.82
CA ALA A 231 22.89 -4.58 12.80
C ALA A 231 21.58 -5.12 12.24
N ASP A 232 21.33 -6.39 12.55
CA ASP A 232 20.04 -7.04 12.40
C ASP A 232 19.31 -6.94 13.74
N VAL A 233 18.24 -6.16 13.78
CA VAL A 233 17.45 -5.90 14.99
C VAL A 233 16.07 -6.54 14.82
N THR A 234 15.88 -7.69 15.47
CA THR A 234 14.57 -8.32 15.57
C THR A 234 13.77 -7.66 16.68
N GLN A 235 12.95 -6.68 16.30
CA GLN A 235 12.04 -5.99 17.21
C GLN A 235 10.63 -6.00 16.63
N SER A 236 9.69 -6.59 17.38
CA SER A 236 8.28 -6.53 17.03
C SER A 236 7.67 -5.24 17.57
N THR A 237 7.42 -4.26 16.71
CA THR A 237 6.73 -3.02 17.11
C THR A 237 5.78 -2.53 16.03
N LYS A 238 4.64 -2.01 16.44
CA LYS A 238 3.64 -1.48 15.52
C LYS A 238 3.91 0.01 15.27
N ILE A 239 4.24 0.35 14.03
CA ILE A 239 4.33 1.72 13.55
C ILE A 239 2.96 2.12 12.99
N ALA A 240 2.25 2.99 13.71
CA ALA A 240 0.93 3.46 13.29
C ALA A 240 0.99 4.16 11.92
N LYS A 241 -0.14 4.17 11.19
CA LYS A 241 -0.30 4.98 9.97
C LYS A 241 0.09 6.43 10.21
N ASN A 242 0.85 7.04 9.30
CA ASN A 242 1.37 8.41 9.44
C ASN A 242 2.10 8.68 10.78
N GLY A 243 2.64 7.62 11.41
CA GLY A 243 3.23 7.63 12.74
C GLY A 243 4.75 7.62 12.74
N ILE A 244 5.32 7.92 13.90
CA ILE A 244 6.76 7.90 14.16
C ILE A 244 7.03 6.91 15.27
N THR A 245 8.07 6.09 15.11
CA THR A 245 8.58 5.17 16.12
C THR A 245 10.08 5.36 16.27
N TYR A 246 10.58 5.16 17.48
CA TYR A 246 12.01 5.21 17.80
C TYR A 246 12.51 3.80 18.08
N ILE A 247 13.71 3.49 17.60
CA ILE A 247 14.37 2.21 17.75
C ILE A 247 15.78 2.47 18.23
N ASP A 248 16.15 1.83 19.33
CA ASP A 248 17.47 1.93 19.91
C ASP A 248 18.31 0.77 19.41
N VAL A 249 19.36 1.08 18.66
CA VAL A 249 20.25 0.06 18.10
C VAL A 249 21.63 0.16 18.73
N PRO A 250 22.05 -0.84 19.53
CA PRO A 250 23.42 -0.91 19.99
C PRO A 250 24.34 -1.32 18.84
N ILE A 251 25.35 -0.49 18.56
CA ILE A 251 26.43 -0.79 17.63
C ILE A 251 27.75 -0.84 18.39
N THR A 252 28.63 -1.75 17.97
CA THR A 252 30.00 -1.87 18.51
C THR A 252 30.99 -1.71 17.38
N PHE A 253 31.94 -0.80 17.54
CA PHE A 253 32.92 -0.48 16.50
C PHE A 253 34.26 -0.04 17.10
N ARG A 254 35.35 -0.12 16.34
CA ARG A 254 36.70 0.24 16.82
C ARG A 254 37.15 1.59 16.25
N PRO A 255 37.24 2.67 17.04
CA PRO A 255 37.57 4.01 16.53
C PRO A 255 38.82 4.10 15.65
N LYS A 256 39.84 3.28 15.92
CA LYS A 256 41.08 3.23 15.13
C LYS A 256 40.88 2.86 13.66
N ASP A 257 39.80 2.15 13.33
CA ASP A 257 39.50 1.70 11.97
C ASP A 257 38.85 2.82 11.12
N PHE A 258 38.33 3.89 11.74
CA PHE A 258 37.48 4.90 11.06
C PHE A 258 38.18 6.22 10.71
N GLY A 259 39.47 6.36 11.07
CA GLY A 259 40.27 7.53 10.69
C GLY A 259 39.65 8.87 11.12
N SER A 260 39.86 9.93 10.33
CA SER A 260 39.48 11.31 10.68
C SER A 260 37.97 11.55 10.76
N ALA A 261 37.13 10.78 10.06
CA ALA A 261 35.69 11.04 9.99
C ALA A 261 34.99 10.92 11.36
N LEU A 262 35.34 9.88 12.12
CA LEU A 262 34.86 9.71 13.50
C LEU A 262 35.45 10.78 14.43
N TRP A 263 36.74 11.13 14.25
CA TRP A 263 37.38 12.18 15.04
C TRP A 263 36.78 13.57 14.81
N ASP A 264 36.40 13.90 13.58
CA ASP A 264 35.77 15.18 13.25
C ASP A 264 34.35 15.25 13.84
N MET A 265 33.62 14.12 13.88
CA MET A 265 32.37 14.02 14.61
C MET A 265 32.55 14.28 16.11
N ILE A 266 33.47 13.56 16.76
CA ILE A 266 33.73 13.66 18.22
C ILE A 266 34.28 15.05 18.59
N ARG A 267 35.02 15.70 17.70
CA ARG A 267 35.51 17.08 17.91
C ARG A 267 34.49 18.17 17.58
N GLY A 268 33.27 17.78 17.19
CA GLY A 268 32.15 18.69 16.98
C GLY A 268 32.15 19.41 15.63
N ARG A 269 32.98 18.98 14.68
CA ARG A 269 32.97 19.52 13.31
C ARG A 269 31.81 19.00 12.48
N GLY A 270 31.10 17.98 12.99
CA GLY A 270 30.00 17.32 12.32
C GLY A 270 30.45 16.49 11.14
N THR A 271 29.81 15.36 10.92
CA THR A 271 30.08 14.51 9.75
C THR A 271 28.79 14.13 9.05
N GLY A 272 28.86 13.95 7.74
CA GLY A 272 27.75 13.42 6.99
C GLY A 272 27.47 11.97 7.42
N TYR A 273 26.21 11.55 7.49
CA TYR A 273 25.86 10.14 7.63
C TYR A 273 24.90 9.68 6.55
N SER A 274 24.99 8.39 6.26
CA SER A 274 24.03 7.67 5.42
C SER A 274 23.60 6.39 6.11
N ILE A 275 22.36 5.97 5.88
CA ILE A 275 21.78 4.72 6.37
C ILE A 275 21.16 4.02 5.18
N LYS A 276 21.39 2.72 5.04
CA LYS A 276 20.75 1.86 4.03
C LYS A 276 20.41 0.54 4.67
N GLY A 277 19.34 -0.08 4.23
CA GLY A 277 18.89 -1.30 4.86
C GLY A 277 17.54 -1.76 4.34
N ASN A 278 16.98 -2.74 5.03
CA ASN A 278 15.67 -3.29 4.76
C ASN A 278 14.87 -3.43 6.05
N VAL A 279 13.59 -3.14 5.94
CA VAL A 279 12.62 -3.29 7.01
C VAL A 279 11.65 -4.39 6.59
N ASN A 280 11.60 -5.47 7.36
CA ASN A 280 10.60 -6.52 7.20
C ASN A 280 9.39 -6.17 8.07
N VAL A 281 8.25 -5.96 7.41
CA VAL A 281 7.01 -5.53 8.06
C VAL A 281 5.84 -6.44 7.70
N ASP A 282 4.99 -6.71 8.68
CA ASP A 282 3.66 -7.23 8.45
C ASP A 282 2.70 -6.08 8.20
N THR A 283 1.88 -6.22 7.16
CA THR A 283 0.82 -5.27 6.84
C THR A 283 -0.52 -6.00 6.77
N PRO A 284 -1.65 -5.29 6.82
CA PRO A 284 -2.97 -5.89 6.59
C PRO A 284 -3.09 -6.61 5.23
N PHE A 285 -2.19 -6.34 4.30
CA PHE A 285 -2.18 -6.85 2.93
C PHE A 285 -1.12 -7.94 2.70
N GLY A 286 -0.40 -8.34 3.75
CA GLY A 286 0.67 -9.33 3.69
C GLY A 286 2.01 -8.80 4.21
N ALA A 287 2.97 -9.71 4.39
CA ALA A 287 4.34 -9.36 4.76
C ALA A 287 5.07 -8.68 3.59
N MET A 288 5.84 -7.64 3.88
CA MET A 288 6.63 -6.90 2.90
C MET A 288 8.05 -6.66 3.39
N LYS A 289 9.01 -6.70 2.46
CA LYS A 289 10.38 -6.23 2.69
C LYS A 289 10.56 -4.89 2.01
N LEU A 290 10.67 -3.83 2.81
CA LEU A 290 10.74 -2.44 2.35
C LEU A 290 12.18 -1.91 2.49
N PRO A 291 12.84 -1.45 1.41
CA PRO A 291 14.14 -0.81 1.51
C PRO A 291 14.02 0.53 2.23
N ILE A 292 14.96 0.78 3.14
CA ILE A 292 15.14 2.08 3.79
C ILE A 292 16.44 2.71 3.32
N SER A 293 16.42 4.02 3.15
CA SER A 293 17.62 4.77 2.75
C SER A 293 17.55 6.22 3.20
N LYS A 294 18.61 6.69 3.85
CA LYS A 294 18.87 8.09 4.17
C LYS A 294 20.26 8.44 3.69
N GLU A 295 20.39 9.54 2.95
CA GLU A 295 21.68 10.06 2.47
C GLU A 295 21.78 11.54 2.86
N GLY A 296 22.98 11.99 3.24
CA GLY A 296 23.25 13.39 3.52
C GLY A 296 22.69 13.92 4.84
N GLY A 297 22.51 13.06 5.84
CA GLY A 297 22.24 13.51 7.21
C GLY A 297 23.50 14.18 7.80
N THR A 298 23.34 15.09 8.76
CA THR A 298 24.47 15.78 9.39
C THR A 298 24.47 15.54 10.89
N THR A 299 25.55 14.98 11.42
CA THR A 299 25.76 14.89 12.86
C THR A 299 26.28 16.23 13.38
N GLN A 300 25.79 16.70 14.52
CA GLN A 300 26.39 17.81 15.25
C GLN A 300 26.50 17.41 16.71
N LEU A 301 27.57 17.83 17.39
CA LEU A 301 27.65 17.69 18.83
C LEU A 301 27.01 18.92 19.48
N LYS A 302 25.98 18.69 20.29
CA LYS A 302 25.53 19.69 21.27
C LYS A 302 25.94 19.18 22.65
N LYS A 303 26.95 19.80 23.25
CA LYS A 303 27.18 19.65 24.68
C LYS A 303 26.04 20.35 25.41
N ASN A 304 25.30 19.62 26.22
CA ASN A 304 24.38 20.24 27.18
C ASN A 304 25.22 21.09 28.14
N LYS A 305 24.96 22.39 28.16
CA LYS A 305 25.41 23.27 29.24
C LYS A 305 24.26 23.39 30.22
N GLU A 306 24.04 22.35 31.01
CA GLU A 306 23.32 22.50 32.27
C GLU A 306 24.27 22.14 33.39
N ASP A 307 24.10 22.86 34.49
CA ASP A 307 25.13 23.20 35.45
C ASP A 307 25.77 22.00 36.15
N GLY A 308 27.04 22.18 36.50
CA GLY A 308 27.96 21.16 36.99
C GLY A 308 27.36 20.16 37.97
N ASP A 309 27.40 18.90 37.56
CA ASP A 309 27.97 17.82 38.35
C ASP A 309 28.58 16.81 37.37
N ASP A 310 29.78 16.32 37.72
CA ASP A 310 30.57 15.37 36.94
C ASP A 310 29.82 14.03 36.82
N ASP A 311 29.20 13.76 35.66
CA ASP A 311 28.91 12.41 35.18
C ASP A 311 29.09 12.37 33.64
N GLU A 312 29.88 11.40 33.17
CA GLU A 312 30.42 11.23 31.81
C GLU A 312 29.37 10.76 30.77
N ASP A 313 28.30 11.52 30.54
CA ASP A 313 27.33 11.21 29.47
C ASP A 313 27.52 12.17 28.27
N ASP A 314 28.46 11.84 27.38
CA ASP A 314 28.63 12.55 26.10
C ASP A 314 27.45 12.25 25.15
N GLU A 315 26.40 13.09 25.18
CA GLU A 315 25.27 13.02 24.22
C GLU A 315 25.58 13.73 22.88
N ILE A 316 25.28 13.07 21.75
CA ILE A 316 25.34 13.69 20.41
C ILE A 316 23.93 13.89 19.84
N ILE A 317 23.54 15.15 19.61
CA ILE A 317 22.23 15.54 19.07
C ILE A 317 22.35 15.99 17.61
N LEU A 318 21.69 15.29 16.68
CA LEU A 318 21.83 15.58 15.25
C LEU A 318 20.90 16.70 14.79
N SER A 319 21.41 17.59 13.93
CA SER A 319 20.60 18.67 13.34
C SER A 319 20.08 18.25 11.97
N ARG A 320 18.76 18.38 11.74
CA ARG A 320 18.16 18.14 10.43
C ARG A 320 18.65 19.17 9.39
N SER A 321 19.26 18.68 8.31
CA SER A 321 19.41 19.49 7.10
C SER A 321 18.09 19.45 6.31
N THR A 322 17.37 20.57 6.27
CA THR A 322 16.21 20.71 5.38
C THR A 322 16.70 20.85 3.94
N ILE A 323 16.54 19.80 3.13
CA ILE A 323 16.69 19.92 1.67
C ILE A 323 15.53 20.77 1.16
N VAL A 324 15.76 22.06 0.96
CA VAL A 324 14.83 22.93 0.25
C VAL A 324 14.83 22.50 -1.22
N LYS A 325 13.79 21.77 -1.63
CA LYS A 325 13.50 21.54 -3.05
C LYS A 325 13.18 22.89 -3.70
N CYS A 326 14.15 23.48 -4.41
CA CYS A 326 13.89 24.58 -5.32
C CYS A 326 12.94 24.11 -6.41
N LYS A 327 11.69 24.59 -6.38
CA LYS A 327 10.70 24.42 -7.42
C LYS A 327 11.13 25.28 -8.62
N LEU A 328 11.65 24.64 -9.66
CA LEU A 328 12.04 25.30 -10.90
C LEU A 328 10.76 25.67 -11.68
N GLY A 329 10.29 26.91 -11.50
CA GLY A 329 9.29 27.52 -12.35
C GLY A 329 9.97 28.21 -13.53
N LEU A 330 9.94 27.59 -14.71
CA LEU A 330 10.32 28.20 -15.97
C LEU A 330 9.29 29.26 -16.36
N LEU A 331 9.71 30.52 -16.41
CA LEU A 331 9.13 31.55 -17.27
C LEU A 331 10.28 32.43 -17.79
N PHE A 332 10.68 32.12 -19.02
CA PHE A 332 11.60 32.92 -19.80
C PHE A 332 10.92 34.21 -20.24
N GLU A 333 11.52 35.36 -19.92
CA GLU A 333 11.70 36.43 -20.90
C GLU A 333 12.81 37.38 -20.43
N GLY A 334 13.96 37.33 -21.11
CA GLY A 334 14.90 38.45 -21.18
C GLY A 334 16.14 38.42 -20.29
N LYS A 335 17.24 37.94 -20.89
CA LYS A 335 18.66 38.33 -20.71
C LYS A 335 19.57 37.45 -19.83
N THR A 336 20.60 36.97 -20.55
CA THR A 336 21.94 36.51 -20.15
C THR A 336 22.05 35.27 -19.27
N ALA A 337 22.48 34.19 -19.94
CA ALA A 337 23.01 32.98 -19.34
C ALA A 337 24.37 33.27 -18.68
N GLU A 338 24.54 32.83 -17.43
CA GLU A 338 25.83 32.44 -16.89
C GLU A 338 25.74 31.05 -16.27
N LEU A 339 26.76 30.25 -16.58
CA LEU A 339 26.88 28.84 -16.33
C LEU A 339 27.24 28.56 -14.85
N CYS A 340 26.76 27.42 -14.38
CA CYS A 340 27.10 26.77 -13.12
C CYS A 340 28.61 26.42 -13.02
N LEU A 341 29.26 26.74 -11.89
CA LEU A 341 30.46 26.09 -11.30
C LEU A 341 30.63 26.68 -9.87
N LEU A 342 30.37 25.92 -8.81
CA LEU A 342 31.27 24.98 -8.10
C LEU A 342 32.11 25.65 -6.99
N VAL A 343 31.80 25.23 -5.75
CA VAL A 343 32.70 24.92 -4.62
C VAL A 343 33.66 26.00 -4.07
N HIS A 344 33.65 26.02 -2.72
CA HIS A 344 34.60 26.61 -1.79
C HIS A 344 34.65 28.14 -1.69
N ARG A 345 34.46 28.59 -0.44
CA ARG A 345 35.41 29.43 0.34
C ARG A 345 34.66 30.55 1.08
N ILE A 346 34.50 30.39 2.39
CA ILE A 346 34.58 31.52 3.31
C ILE A 346 35.60 31.15 4.39
N ASP A 347 36.69 31.89 4.31
CA ASP A 347 37.91 31.91 5.09
C ASP A 347 37.76 32.86 6.31
N LEU A 348 38.60 32.60 7.33
CA LEU A 348 39.23 33.55 8.29
C LEU A 348 38.30 34.19 9.35
N TRP A 349 38.52 33.98 10.65
CA TRP A 349 39.74 34.23 11.44
C TRP A 349 39.99 33.21 12.56
#